data_AF-A0A838IRA5-F1
#
_entry.id   AF-A0A838IRA5-F1
#
_cell.length_a   1.000
_cell.length_b   1.000
_cell.length_c   1.000
_cell.angle_alpha   90.00
_cell.angle_beta   90.00
_cell.angle_gamma   90.00
#
_symmetry.space_group_name_H-M   'P 1'
#
loop_
_entity.id
_entity.type
_entity.pdbx_description
1 polymer ?
#
loop_
_entity_poly.entity_id
_entity_poly.type
_entity_poly.pdbx_seq_one_letter_code
_entity_poly.pdbx_strand_id
1 'polypeptide(L)'
;MTGSEAGYVTAGAAAGLLLGAAACLAGDNPAAIDRLPETDGAPNEIVIFRSHRNSYDHAWRAAGARLVEVGLDDRTAGSGVRDLDPWELGAAIGERTVALAYVANVYDRPQLSMFVDIARRHELPVLVDAAGQLPPRENLRSFVAAGADLVVFSGGKAIGGPQNTGFLCGRRALVRAAALAPRDRTLSQGCQGAGGRRTRRPPPLRGRGMARGHLG
;
A
#
# COMPACT_ATOMS: atom_id res chain seq x y z
N MET A 1 -11.31 -0.15 18.12
CA MET A 1 -12.01 1.01 17.53
C MET A 1 -12.56 0.69 16.15
N THR A 2 -11.72 0.29 15.18
CA THR A 2 -12.13 -0.07 13.81
C THR A 2 -12.66 -1.51 13.67
N GLY A 3 -12.27 -2.42 14.56
CA GLY A 3 -12.57 -3.84 14.42
C GLY A 3 -11.65 -4.60 13.46
N SER A 4 -10.62 -3.93 12.94
CA SER A 4 -9.58 -4.55 12.10
C SER A 4 -8.57 -5.34 12.93
N GLU A 5 -7.87 -6.27 12.27
CA GLU A 5 -6.84 -7.11 12.91
C GLU A 5 -5.57 -6.33 13.25
N ALA A 6 -5.28 -5.28 12.47
CA ALA A 6 -4.16 -4.39 12.66
C ALA A 6 -4.47 -2.98 12.12
N GLY A 7 -3.61 -2.02 12.46
CA GLY A 7 -3.63 -0.66 11.95
C GLY A 7 -2.22 -0.06 11.91
N TYR A 8 -2.02 0.91 11.02
CA TYR A 8 -0.76 1.61 10.80
C TYR A 8 -1.04 3.11 10.57
N VAL A 9 -0.40 3.96 11.37
CA VAL A 9 -0.55 5.42 11.26
C VAL A 9 0.33 5.94 10.13
N THR A 10 -0.21 6.84 9.33
CA THR A 10 0.44 7.36 8.12
C THR A 10 0.49 8.88 8.12
N ALA A 11 1.41 9.43 7.32
CA ALA A 11 1.52 10.87 7.04
C ALA A 11 0.40 11.35 6.11
N GLY A 12 -0.86 11.09 6.48
CA GLY A 12 -2.05 11.42 5.71
C GLY A 12 -2.67 10.22 5.02
N ALA A 13 -3.90 10.41 4.52
CA ALA A 13 -4.63 9.37 3.80
C ALA A 13 -3.93 8.99 2.48
N ALA A 14 -3.38 9.96 1.74
CA ALA A 14 -2.65 9.67 0.50
C ALA A 14 -1.45 8.73 0.73
N ALA A 15 -0.69 8.91 1.82
CA ALA A 15 0.36 7.97 2.20
C ALA A 15 -0.20 6.58 2.54
N GLY A 16 -1.37 6.51 3.18
CA GLY A 16 -2.06 5.25 3.44
C GLY A 16 -2.50 4.52 2.16
N LEU A 17 -3.00 5.25 1.17
CA LEU A 17 -3.37 4.70 -0.14
C LEU A 17 -2.15 4.15 -0.87
N LEU A 18 -1.04 4.91 -0.90
CA LEU A 18 0.23 4.48 -1.48
C LEU A 18 0.75 3.21 -0.81
N LEU A 19 0.84 3.20 0.52
CA LEU A 19 1.32 2.04 1.28
C LEU A 19 0.40 0.82 1.14
N GLY A 20 -0.92 1.05 1.03
CA GLY A 20 -1.90 0.00 0.75
C GLY A 20 -1.70 -0.63 -0.64
N ALA A 21 -1.47 0.19 -1.67
CA ALA A 21 -1.14 -0.33 -3.01
C ALA A 21 0.21 -1.06 -3.02
N ALA A 22 1.24 -0.51 -2.37
CA ALA A 22 2.55 -1.16 -2.23
C ALA A 22 2.42 -2.54 -1.56
N ALA A 23 1.57 -2.67 -0.54
CA ALA A 23 1.29 -3.94 0.12
C ALA A 23 0.64 -4.96 -0.83
N CYS A 24 -0.27 -4.54 -1.70
CA CYS A 24 -0.89 -5.43 -2.69
C CYS A 24 0.09 -5.81 -3.82
N LEU A 25 0.96 -4.89 -4.23
CA LEU A 25 1.93 -5.13 -5.31
C LEU A 25 3.08 -6.05 -4.89
N ALA A 26 3.64 -5.83 -3.70
CA ALA A 26 4.87 -6.49 -3.28
C ALA A 26 4.70 -7.50 -2.14
N GLY A 27 3.58 -7.44 -1.41
CA GLY A 27 3.38 -8.25 -0.21
C GLY A 27 4.52 -8.04 0.80
N ASP A 28 5.09 -9.14 1.29
CA ASP A 28 6.29 -9.11 2.14
C ASP A 28 7.56 -9.59 1.42
N ASN A 29 7.55 -9.66 0.09
CA ASN A 29 8.71 -10.04 -0.71
C ASN A 29 9.72 -8.88 -0.78
N PRO A 30 10.91 -9.01 -0.17
CA PRO A 30 11.88 -7.92 -0.12
C PRO A 30 12.39 -7.48 -1.49
N ALA A 31 12.47 -8.40 -2.46
CA ALA A 31 12.92 -8.06 -3.82
C ALA A 31 11.82 -7.35 -4.63
N ALA A 32 10.54 -7.60 -4.32
CA ALA A 32 9.45 -6.84 -4.91
C ALA A 32 9.36 -5.45 -4.28
N ILE A 33 9.49 -5.33 -2.96
CA ILE A 33 9.49 -4.05 -2.24
C ILE A 33 10.60 -3.13 -2.75
N ASP A 34 11.82 -3.65 -2.92
CA ASP A 34 13.00 -2.92 -3.39
C ASP A 34 12.88 -2.44 -4.85
N ARG A 35 12.03 -3.09 -5.64
CA ARG A 35 11.75 -2.72 -7.03
C ARG A 35 10.60 -1.73 -7.16
N LEU A 36 9.85 -1.40 -6.11
CA LEU A 36 8.79 -0.41 -6.26
C LEU A 36 9.41 0.98 -6.47
N PRO A 37 8.85 1.81 -7.38
CA PRO A 37 7.60 1.62 -8.13
C PRO A 37 7.75 0.92 -9.50
N GLU A 38 8.92 0.44 -9.88
CA GLU A 38 9.17 -0.30 -11.11
C GLU A 38 8.55 -1.71 -11.09
N THR A 39 7.31 -1.81 -11.58
CA THR A 39 6.51 -3.05 -11.56
C THR A 39 6.44 -3.79 -12.91
N ASP A 40 7.24 -3.38 -13.89
CA ASP A 40 7.28 -4.01 -15.20
C ASP A 40 7.62 -5.51 -15.11
N GLY A 41 6.89 -6.33 -15.86
CA GLY A 41 7.06 -7.79 -15.85
C GLY A 41 6.47 -8.50 -14.62
N ALA A 42 5.82 -7.79 -13.69
CA ALA A 42 5.06 -8.39 -12.57
C ALA A 42 3.57 -7.99 -12.64
N PRO A 43 2.65 -8.75 -12.01
CA PRO A 43 1.29 -8.31 -11.78
C PRO A 43 1.27 -6.95 -11.08
N ASN A 44 0.54 -5.98 -11.63
CA ASN A 44 0.54 -4.60 -11.14
C ASN A 44 -0.78 -3.87 -11.32
N GLU A 45 -1.85 -4.59 -11.65
CA GLU A 45 -3.14 -3.96 -11.99
C GLU A 45 -4.04 -3.85 -10.78
N ILE A 46 -4.55 -2.64 -10.54
CA ILE A 46 -5.60 -2.38 -9.57
C ILE A 46 -6.85 -2.01 -10.34
N VAL A 47 -7.88 -2.86 -10.23
CA VAL A 47 -9.15 -2.63 -10.91
C VAL A 47 -9.98 -1.65 -10.09
N ILE A 48 -10.48 -0.61 -10.73
CA ILE A 48 -11.26 0.47 -10.11
C ILE A 48 -12.45 0.85 -10.97
N PHE A 49 -13.56 1.22 -10.33
CA PHE A 49 -14.71 1.75 -11.04
C PHE A 49 -14.44 3.19 -11.53
N ARG A 50 -14.82 3.52 -12.77
CA ARG A 50 -14.53 4.84 -13.35
C ARG A 50 -15.12 5.99 -12.51
N SER A 51 -16.32 5.82 -11.97
CA SER A 51 -16.96 6.84 -11.12
C SER A 51 -16.27 7.01 -9.75
N HIS A 52 -15.43 6.05 -9.35
CA HIS A 52 -14.62 6.10 -8.12
C HIS A 52 -13.29 6.83 -8.34
N ARG A 53 -12.95 7.19 -9.58
CA ARG A 53 -11.72 7.96 -9.86
C ARG A 53 -11.81 9.33 -9.19
N ASN A 54 -10.72 9.72 -8.54
CA ASN A 54 -10.61 11.00 -7.86
C ASN A 54 -9.16 11.49 -7.92
N SER A 55 -8.91 12.72 -7.49
CA SER A 55 -7.55 13.27 -7.53
C SER A 55 -6.56 12.54 -6.63
N TYR A 56 -6.98 11.66 -5.70
CA TYR A 56 -6.09 10.88 -4.82
C TYR A 56 -5.68 9.52 -5.39
N ASP A 57 -6.28 9.07 -6.49
CA ASP A 57 -5.91 7.82 -7.17
C ASP A 57 -4.46 7.79 -7.66
N HIS A 58 -3.81 8.96 -7.78
CA HIS A 58 -2.39 9.07 -8.10
C HIS A 58 -1.52 8.39 -7.04
N ALA A 59 -1.98 8.27 -5.79
CA ALA A 59 -1.24 7.59 -4.74
C ALA A 59 -1.03 6.11 -5.05
N TRP A 60 -2.01 5.44 -5.65
CA TRP A 60 -1.88 4.05 -6.09
C TRP A 60 -0.93 3.94 -7.28
N ARG A 61 -1.03 4.86 -8.25
CA ARG A 61 -0.12 4.90 -9.40
C ARG A 61 1.32 5.20 -8.98
N ALA A 62 1.52 6.07 -8.00
CA ALA A 62 2.83 6.40 -7.44
C ALA A 62 3.49 5.21 -6.74
N ALA A 63 2.70 4.23 -6.26
CA ALA A 63 3.23 2.97 -5.75
C ALA A 63 3.68 1.99 -6.85
N GLY A 64 3.43 2.30 -8.13
CA GLY A 64 3.71 1.42 -9.27
C GLY A 64 2.48 0.67 -9.79
N ALA A 65 1.26 1.00 -9.35
CA ALA A 65 0.05 0.33 -9.84
C ALA A 65 -0.42 0.88 -11.20
N ARG A 66 -0.86 -0.01 -12.08
CA ARG A 66 -1.63 0.31 -13.28
C ARG A 66 -3.12 0.26 -12.95
N LEU A 67 -3.83 1.38 -13.07
CA LEU A 67 -5.27 1.39 -12.84
C LEU A 67 -6.02 0.85 -14.05
N VAL A 68 -6.86 -0.16 -13.83
CA VAL A 68 -7.77 -0.73 -14.84
C VAL A 68 -9.17 -0.24 -14.52
N GLU A 69 -9.69 0.65 -15.36
CA GLU A 69 -11.01 1.25 -15.17
C GLU A 69 -12.12 0.38 -15.75
N VAL A 70 -13.22 0.28 -15.02
CA VAL A 70 -14.41 -0.48 -15.42
C VAL A 70 -15.64 0.43 -15.40
N GLY A 71 -16.65 0.09 -16.21
CA GLY A 71 -17.97 0.72 -16.24
C GLY A 71 -17.99 2.16 -16.77
N LEU A 72 -19.13 2.83 -16.59
CA LEU A 72 -19.39 4.16 -17.14
C LEU A 72 -19.15 5.25 -16.09
N ASP A 73 -18.82 6.45 -16.56
CA ASP A 73 -18.76 7.64 -15.71
C ASP A 73 -20.14 8.32 -15.71
N ASP A 74 -21.12 7.75 -15.01
CA ASP A 74 -22.46 8.34 -14.95
C ASP A 74 -22.48 9.64 -14.12
N ARG A 75 -21.44 9.91 -13.32
CA ARG A 75 -21.28 11.17 -12.55
C ARG A 75 -21.12 12.39 -13.46
N THR A 76 -20.57 12.22 -14.65
CA THR A 76 -20.43 13.30 -15.65
C THR A 76 -21.48 13.21 -16.76
N ALA A 77 -22.02 12.02 -17.05
CA ALA A 77 -22.97 11.83 -18.14
C ALA A 77 -24.41 12.27 -17.81
N GLY A 78 -24.79 12.39 -16.53
CA GLY A 78 -26.11 12.88 -16.10
C GLY A 78 -27.28 12.07 -16.66
N SER A 79 -27.01 10.83 -17.07
CA SER A 79 -27.88 10.09 -17.97
C SER A 79 -28.82 9.13 -17.23
N GLY A 80 -28.45 8.74 -16.00
CA GLY A 80 -29.18 7.73 -15.23
C GLY A 80 -29.14 6.36 -15.92
N VAL A 81 -28.17 6.13 -16.81
CA VAL A 81 -28.20 5.03 -17.77
C VAL A 81 -27.63 3.73 -17.24
N ARG A 82 -26.74 3.74 -16.23
CA ARG A 82 -26.23 2.58 -15.46
C ARG A 82 -24.77 2.83 -15.09
N ASP A 83 -24.46 2.86 -13.80
CA ASP A 83 -23.08 2.95 -13.31
C ASP A 83 -22.28 1.68 -13.69
N LEU A 84 -22.75 0.49 -13.29
CA LEU A 84 -22.01 -0.76 -13.46
C LEU A 84 -22.93 -1.98 -13.32
N ASP A 85 -22.68 -3.03 -14.09
CA ASP A 85 -23.08 -4.39 -13.73
C ASP A 85 -21.94 -5.17 -13.04
N PRO A 86 -22.24 -6.00 -12.02
CA PRO A 86 -21.24 -6.81 -11.31
C PRO A 86 -20.32 -7.66 -12.21
N TRP A 87 -20.83 -8.13 -13.36
CA TRP A 87 -20.06 -8.95 -14.28
C TRP A 87 -18.93 -8.18 -14.96
N GLU A 88 -19.07 -6.86 -15.15
CA GLU A 88 -18.04 -6.02 -15.77
C GLU A 88 -16.78 -5.99 -14.90
N LEU A 89 -16.96 -6.01 -13.57
CA LEU A 89 -15.85 -6.05 -12.62
C LEU A 89 -15.09 -7.38 -12.71
N GLY A 90 -15.82 -8.50 -12.75
CA GLY A 90 -15.21 -9.83 -12.93
C GLY A 90 -14.48 -9.99 -14.27
N ALA A 91 -15.04 -9.43 -15.33
CA ALA A 91 -14.44 -9.47 -16.67
C ALA A 91 -13.14 -8.65 -16.80
N ALA A 92 -12.95 -7.64 -15.94
CA ALA A 92 -11.74 -6.82 -15.91
C ALA A 92 -10.60 -7.44 -15.08
N ILE A 93 -10.88 -8.49 -14.30
CA ILE A 93 -9.88 -9.19 -13.50
C ILE A 93 -9.11 -10.16 -14.40
N GLY A 94 -7.80 -10.01 -14.43
CA GLY A 94 -6.89 -10.87 -15.18
C GLY A 94 -5.67 -11.29 -14.37
N GLU A 95 -4.73 -12.00 -15.00
CA GLU A 95 -3.52 -12.53 -14.35
C GLU A 95 -2.60 -11.46 -13.75
N ARG A 96 -2.73 -10.21 -14.23
CA ARG A 96 -1.95 -9.07 -13.76
C ARG A 96 -2.63 -8.32 -12.61
N THR A 97 -3.86 -8.66 -12.27
CA THR A 97 -4.63 -7.97 -11.21
C THR A 97 -4.13 -8.37 -9.83
N VAL A 98 -3.85 -7.37 -8.99
CA VAL A 98 -3.35 -7.57 -7.62
C VAL A 98 -4.30 -7.09 -6.54
N ALA A 99 -5.26 -6.22 -6.88
CA ALA A 99 -6.26 -5.72 -5.95
C ALA A 99 -7.46 -5.09 -6.67
N LEU A 100 -8.54 -4.90 -5.92
CA LEU A 100 -9.68 -4.08 -6.28
C LEU A 100 -9.70 -2.81 -5.42
N ALA A 101 -9.83 -1.65 -6.05
CA ALA A 101 -9.90 -0.37 -5.36
C ALA A 101 -11.33 0.17 -5.31
N TYR A 102 -11.74 0.61 -4.12
CA TYR A 102 -13.06 1.16 -3.86
C TYR A 102 -12.92 2.53 -3.20
N VAL A 103 -13.38 3.59 -3.85
CA VAL A 103 -13.42 4.92 -3.23
C VAL A 103 -14.82 5.13 -2.68
N ALA A 104 -14.93 5.20 -1.36
CA ALA A 104 -16.22 5.32 -0.71
C ALA A 104 -16.81 6.73 -0.87
N ASN A 105 -18.11 6.81 -1.14
CA ASN A 105 -18.95 7.99 -1.31
C ASN A 105 -20.40 7.72 -0.84
N VAL A 106 -21.15 8.79 -0.57
CA VAL A 106 -22.52 8.74 -0.02
C VAL A 106 -23.53 8.15 -1.02
N TYR A 107 -23.21 8.13 -2.31
CA TYR A 107 -24.08 7.67 -3.39
C TYR A 107 -23.56 6.40 -4.09
N ASP A 108 -22.69 5.63 -3.43
CA ASP A 108 -21.96 4.55 -4.10
C ASP A 108 -22.88 3.50 -4.72
N ARG A 109 -22.82 3.44 -6.06
CA ARG A 109 -23.16 2.26 -6.82
C ARG A 109 -21.91 1.83 -7.59
N PRO A 110 -21.47 0.57 -7.45
CA PRO A 110 -22.08 -0.50 -6.64
C PRO A 110 -21.72 -0.45 -5.14
N GLN A 111 -22.46 -1.20 -4.33
CA GLN A 111 -22.17 -1.36 -2.90
C GLN A 111 -20.85 -2.11 -2.68
N LEU A 112 -20.13 -1.77 -1.60
CA LEU A 112 -18.88 -2.42 -1.22
C LEU A 112 -19.01 -3.95 -1.05
N SER A 113 -20.13 -4.44 -0.53
CA SER A 113 -20.38 -5.88 -0.37
C SER A 113 -20.26 -6.65 -1.68
N MET A 114 -20.78 -6.10 -2.78
CA MET A 114 -20.64 -6.68 -4.12
C MET A 114 -19.17 -6.75 -4.55
N PHE A 115 -18.41 -5.68 -4.32
CA PHE A 115 -16.97 -5.65 -4.60
C PHE A 115 -16.23 -6.73 -3.84
N VAL A 116 -16.53 -6.88 -2.55
CA VAL A 116 -15.93 -7.91 -1.68
C VAL A 116 -16.29 -9.31 -2.15
N ASP A 117 -17.53 -9.56 -2.53
CA ASP A 117 -17.97 -10.88 -3.01
C ASP A 117 -17.26 -11.28 -4.30
N ILE A 118 -17.08 -10.34 -5.24
CA ILE A 118 -16.33 -10.59 -6.48
C ILE A 118 -14.85 -10.78 -6.16
N ALA A 119 -14.25 -9.89 -5.37
CA ALA A 119 -12.84 -9.97 -4.97
C ALA A 119 -12.49 -11.32 -4.34
N ARG A 120 -13.34 -11.81 -3.44
CA ARG A 120 -13.16 -13.10 -2.77
C ARG A 120 -13.20 -14.28 -3.74
N ARG A 121 -14.06 -14.26 -4.76
CA ARG A 121 -14.11 -15.32 -5.79
C ARG A 121 -12.83 -15.40 -6.62
N HIS A 122 -12.11 -14.28 -6.72
CA HIS A 122 -10.84 -14.17 -7.44
C HIS A 122 -9.61 -14.15 -6.49
N GLU A 123 -9.82 -14.36 -5.18
CA GLU A 123 -8.76 -14.33 -4.16
C GLU A 123 -7.96 -13.01 -4.10
N LEU A 124 -8.59 -11.90 -4.50
CA LEU A 124 -7.97 -10.58 -4.53
C LEU A 124 -8.35 -9.74 -3.30
N PRO A 125 -7.44 -8.90 -2.79
CA PRO A 125 -7.74 -7.98 -1.72
C PRO A 125 -8.55 -6.76 -2.21
N VAL A 126 -9.44 -6.25 -1.35
CA VAL A 126 -10.15 -4.97 -1.55
C VAL A 126 -9.52 -3.85 -0.72
N LEU A 127 -9.06 -2.80 -1.41
CA LEU A 127 -8.51 -1.58 -0.84
C LEU A 127 -9.55 -0.45 -0.89
N VAL A 128 -9.97 0.05 0.27
CA VAL A 128 -11.00 1.09 0.41
C VAL A 128 -10.36 2.44 0.76
N ASP A 129 -10.64 3.47 -0.04
CA ASP A 129 -10.45 4.87 0.34
C ASP A 129 -11.70 5.38 1.07
N ALA A 130 -11.60 5.50 2.39
CA ALA A 130 -12.63 6.04 3.27
C ALA A 130 -12.21 7.41 3.86
N ALA A 131 -11.27 8.13 3.22
CA ALA A 131 -10.67 9.33 3.77
C ALA A 131 -11.68 10.44 4.09
N GLY A 132 -12.78 10.53 3.33
CA GLY A 132 -13.85 11.52 3.50
C GLY A 132 -15.10 10.99 4.21
N GLN A 133 -15.10 9.75 4.71
CA GLN A 133 -16.33 9.06 5.12
C GLN A 133 -16.66 9.19 6.60
N LEU A 134 -16.11 10.20 7.26
CA LEU A 134 -16.45 10.54 8.64
C LEU A 134 -16.94 11.99 8.67
N PRO A 135 -18.00 12.30 9.43
CA PRO A 135 -18.98 11.38 10.05
C PRO A 135 -19.83 10.61 9.01
N PRO A 136 -20.56 9.52 9.39
CA PRO A 136 -20.83 9.01 10.74
C PRO A 136 -19.71 8.12 11.31
N ARG A 137 -19.54 8.08 12.64
CA ARG A 137 -18.41 7.39 13.30
C ARG A 137 -18.40 5.87 13.08
N GLU A 138 -19.57 5.30 12.83
CA GLU A 138 -19.83 3.90 12.55
C GLU A 138 -19.06 3.42 11.31
N ASN A 139 -18.72 4.33 10.40
CA ASN A 139 -17.91 4.03 9.23
C ASN A 139 -16.49 3.55 9.55
N LEU A 140 -15.97 3.85 10.75
CA LEU A 140 -14.71 3.27 11.23
C LEU A 140 -14.76 1.74 11.29
N ARG A 141 -15.96 1.14 11.40
CA ARG A 141 -16.17 -0.30 11.55
C ARG A 141 -16.89 -0.91 10.35
N SER A 142 -17.77 -0.16 9.69
CA SER A 142 -18.64 -0.70 8.64
C SER A 142 -17.87 -1.27 7.46
N PHE A 143 -16.81 -0.60 6.98
CA PHE A 143 -16.03 -1.07 5.83
C PHE A 143 -15.30 -2.39 6.11
N VAL A 144 -14.69 -2.53 7.29
CA VAL A 144 -14.03 -3.77 7.71
C VAL A 144 -15.08 -4.88 7.94
N ALA A 145 -16.21 -4.55 8.55
CA ALA A 145 -17.32 -5.50 8.75
C ALA A 145 -17.95 -5.97 7.42
N ALA A 146 -17.97 -5.10 6.40
CA ALA A 146 -18.39 -5.44 5.04
C ALA A 146 -17.37 -6.33 4.30
N GLY A 147 -16.19 -6.55 4.89
CA GLY A 147 -15.18 -7.46 4.38
C GLY A 147 -14.07 -6.79 3.56
N ALA A 148 -13.88 -5.47 3.70
CA ALA A 148 -12.70 -4.80 3.16
C ALA A 148 -11.41 -5.27 3.83
N ASP A 149 -10.35 -5.36 3.06
CA ASP A 149 -9.08 -5.96 3.51
C ASP A 149 -8.09 -4.92 3.97
N LEU A 150 -8.18 -3.73 3.38
CA LEU A 150 -7.47 -2.53 3.76
C LEU A 150 -8.42 -1.34 3.62
N VAL A 151 -8.46 -0.48 4.64
CA VAL A 151 -9.28 0.73 4.68
C VAL A 151 -8.43 1.89 5.14
N VAL A 152 -8.46 2.99 4.39
CA VAL A 152 -7.72 4.22 4.68
C VAL A 152 -8.67 5.31 5.16
N PHE A 153 -8.31 5.96 6.26
CA PHE A 153 -9.04 7.12 6.78
C PHE A 153 -8.13 8.34 6.90
N SER A 154 -8.73 9.53 6.83
CA SER A 154 -8.04 10.79 7.13
C SER A 154 -8.20 11.14 8.61
N GLY A 155 -7.07 11.39 9.28
CA GLY A 155 -7.03 11.86 10.65
C GLY A 155 -7.29 13.37 10.77
N GLY A 156 -6.78 14.16 9.82
CA GLY A 156 -6.90 15.62 9.83
C GLY A 156 -8.28 16.19 9.48
N LYS A 157 -9.19 15.37 8.93
CA LYS A 157 -10.56 15.76 8.60
C LYS A 157 -11.47 15.63 9.84
N ALA A 158 -12.56 14.87 9.74
CA ALA A 158 -13.58 14.79 10.79
C ALA A 158 -13.12 14.10 12.09
N ILE A 159 -11.96 13.44 12.10
CA ILE A 159 -11.37 12.90 13.33
C ILE A 159 -10.76 14.02 14.18
N GLY A 160 -10.41 15.16 13.58
CA GLY A 160 -9.84 16.31 14.30
C GLY A 160 -8.39 16.10 14.76
N GLY A 161 -7.65 15.18 14.15
CA GLY A 161 -6.22 15.03 14.35
C GLY A 161 -5.42 16.13 13.63
N PRO A 162 -4.08 16.13 13.70
CA PRO A 162 -3.25 17.04 12.92
C PRO A 162 -3.53 16.89 11.42
N GLN A 163 -3.47 18.00 10.66
CA GLN A 163 -3.90 18.07 9.26
C GLN A 163 -3.28 17.00 8.36
N ASN A 164 -2.03 16.61 8.61
CA ASN A 164 -1.27 15.62 7.83
C ASN A 164 -1.32 14.20 8.41
N THR A 165 -2.37 13.83 9.16
CA THR A 165 -2.51 12.48 9.71
C THR A 165 -3.52 11.64 8.94
N GLY A 166 -3.24 10.34 8.88
CA GLY A 166 -4.13 9.31 8.37
C GLY A 166 -3.80 7.99 9.03
N PHE A 167 -4.60 6.97 8.75
CA PHE A 167 -4.25 5.61 9.11
C PHE A 167 -4.83 4.62 8.11
N LEU A 168 -4.08 3.53 7.95
CA LEU A 168 -4.46 2.34 7.21
C LEU A 168 -4.82 1.25 8.23
N CYS A 169 -5.92 0.54 8.03
CA CYS A 169 -6.33 -0.55 8.91
C CYS A 169 -6.97 -1.69 8.12
N GLY A 170 -6.87 -2.93 8.61
CA GLY A 170 -7.38 -4.09 7.89
C GLY A 170 -6.76 -5.41 8.33
N ARG A 171 -6.57 -6.34 7.38
CA ARG A 171 -5.94 -7.64 7.61
C ARG A 171 -4.49 -7.45 8.08
N ARG A 172 -4.07 -8.24 9.08
CA ARG A 172 -2.75 -8.14 9.71
C ARG A 172 -1.60 -8.32 8.71
N ALA A 173 -1.74 -9.27 7.79
CA ALA A 173 -0.71 -9.56 6.79
C ALA A 173 -0.48 -8.36 5.85
N LEU A 174 -1.55 -7.75 5.35
CA LEU A 174 -1.46 -6.59 4.45
C LEU A 174 -0.98 -5.33 5.17
N VAL A 175 -1.43 -5.10 6.41
CA VAL A 175 -0.91 -3.97 7.22
C VAL A 175 0.58 -4.15 7.53
N ARG A 176 1.04 -5.39 7.78
CA ARG A 176 2.47 -5.69 7.96
C ARG A 176 3.27 -5.43 6.67
N ALA A 177 2.75 -5.84 5.52
CA ALA A 177 3.34 -5.57 4.20
C ALA A 177 3.45 -4.05 3.95
N ALA A 178 2.39 -3.28 4.23
CA ALA A 178 2.40 -1.82 4.13
C ALA A 178 3.48 -1.19 5.03
N ALA A 179 3.68 -1.72 6.24
CA ALA A 179 4.73 -1.24 7.15
C ALA A 179 6.16 -1.67 6.75
N LEU A 180 6.32 -2.65 5.85
CA LEU A 180 7.62 -3.05 5.30
C LEU A 180 8.06 -2.16 4.14
N ALA A 181 7.12 -1.66 3.33
CA ALA A 181 7.42 -0.84 2.15
C ALA A 181 8.35 0.37 2.40
N PRO A 182 8.19 1.18 3.47
CA PRO A 182 9.05 2.36 3.68
C PRO A 182 10.41 2.01 4.32
N ARG A 183 10.73 0.73 4.57
CA ARG A 183 11.98 0.36 5.26
C ARG A 183 13.17 0.48 4.31
N ASP A 184 14.06 1.41 4.63
CA ASP A 184 15.39 1.51 4.02
C ASP A 184 16.22 0.25 4.34
N ARG A 185 16.71 -0.43 3.29
CA ARG A 185 17.56 -1.62 3.38
C ARG A 185 18.89 -1.32 4.08
N THR A 186 19.39 -0.09 4.03
CA THR A 186 20.64 0.34 4.67
C THR A 186 20.61 0.10 6.19
N LEU A 187 19.44 0.30 6.82
CA LEU A 187 19.26 0.05 8.25
C LEU A 187 19.17 -1.45 8.58
N SER A 188 18.64 -2.27 7.66
CA SER A 188 18.49 -3.71 7.86
C SER A 188 19.80 -4.50 7.70
N GLN A 189 20.70 -4.06 6.81
CA GLN A 189 22.04 -4.67 6.67
C GLN A 189 22.96 -4.33 7.85
N GLY A 190 22.80 -3.14 8.45
CA GLY A 190 23.53 -2.75 9.66
C GLY A 190 23.19 -3.60 10.89
N CYS A 191 21.93 -4.02 11.04
CA CYS A 191 21.51 -4.89 12.15
C CYS A 191 21.82 -6.38 11.93
N GLN A 192 21.89 -6.85 10.68
CA GLN A 192 22.27 -8.25 10.39
C GLN A 192 23.80 -8.46 10.37
N GLY A 193 24.60 -7.39 10.22
CA GLY A 193 26.07 -7.43 10.25
C GLY A 193 26.71 -7.42 11.65
N ALA A 194 25.94 -7.17 12.73
CA ALA A 194 26.47 -7.06 14.09
C ALA A 194 26.63 -8.41 14.82
N GLY A 195 26.32 -9.53 14.15
CA GLY A 195 26.52 -10.88 14.65
C GLY A 195 27.71 -11.58 14.00
N GLY A 196 28.93 -11.29 14.47
CA GLY A 196 30.06 -12.21 14.26
C GLY A 196 30.98 -11.93 13.07
N ARG A 197 31.73 -10.82 13.10
CA ARG A 197 33.11 -10.83 12.57
C ARG A 197 34.04 -10.32 13.66
N ARG A 198 34.72 -11.27 14.33
CA ARG A 198 35.91 -10.96 15.14
C ARG A 198 36.89 -10.24 14.22
N THR A 199 37.12 -8.95 14.48
CA THR A 199 38.14 -8.16 13.81
C THR A 199 39.48 -8.81 14.11
N ARG A 200 40.08 -9.46 13.10
CA ARG A 200 41.50 -9.85 13.18
C ARG A 200 42.29 -8.54 13.19
N ARG A 201 42.92 -8.23 14.32
CA ARG A 201 43.90 -7.14 14.42
C ARG A 201 44.94 -7.31 13.30
N PRO A 202 45.24 -6.26 12.51
CA PRO A 202 46.36 -6.31 11.58
C PRO A 202 47.69 -6.42 12.37
N PRO A 203 48.69 -7.16 11.87
CA PRO A 203 49.97 -7.31 12.55
C PRO A 203 50.76 -5.97 12.54
N PRO A 204 51.56 -5.70 13.60
CA PRO A 204 52.32 -4.46 13.68
C PRO A 204 53.42 -4.40 12.63
N LEU A 205 53.55 -3.23 11.99
CA LEU A 205 54.59 -2.88 11.03
C LEU A 205 55.96 -2.96 11.71
N ARG A 206 56.82 -3.89 11.27
CA ARG A 206 58.23 -3.92 11.65
C ARG A 206 58.95 -2.73 11.01
N GLY A 207 59.38 -1.78 11.84
CA GLY A 207 60.27 -0.69 11.43
C GLY A 207 61.59 -1.24 10.89
N ARG A 208 61.98 -0.77 9.70
CA ARG A 208 63.32 -1.00 9.13
C ARG A 208 64.34 -0.29 10.02
N GLY A 209 65.22 -1.07 10.64
CA GLY A 209 66.37 -0.54 11.36
C GLY A 209 67.30 0.22 10.42
N MET A 210 67.67 1.43 10.82
CA MET A 210 68.78 2.17 10.24
C MET A 210 70.08 1.42 10.53
N ALA A 211 70.79 1.02 9.48
CA ALA A 211 72.18 0.60 9.57
C ALA A 211 73.05 1.85 9.79
N ARG A 212 73.78 1.88 10.92
CA ARG A 212 74.96 2.71 11.13
C ARG A 212 76.18 1.80 11.08
N GLY A 213 77.21 2.16 10.32
CA GLY A 213 78.55 1.59 10.50
C GLY A 213 79.49 1.69 9.30
N HIS A 214 80.37 2.70 9.35
CA HIS A 214 81.77 2.74 8.90
C HIS A 214 82.16 2.56 7.42
N LEU A 215 82.71 3.66 6.87
CA LEU A 215 83.88 3.66 5.97
C LEU A 215 84.98 4.47 6.69
N GLY A 216 86.23 4.09 6.40
CA GLY A 216 87.46 4.65 7.00
C GLY A 216 87.83 6.04 6.54
#